data_AF-A0A252ED98-F1
#
_entry.id   AF-A0A252ED98-F1
#
_cell.length_a   1.000
_cell.length_b   1.000
_cell.length_c   1.000
_cell.angle_alpha   90.00
_cell.angle_beta   90.00
_cell.angle_gamma   90.00
#
_symmetry.space_group_name_H-M   'P 1'
#
loop_
_entity.id
_entity.type
_entity.pdbx_description
1 polymer ?
#
loop_
_entity_poly.entity_id
_entity_poly.type
_entity_poly.pdbx_seq_one_letter_code
_entity_poly.pdbx_strand_id
1 'polypeptide(L)'
;MKLDSERPDFAVQLRRRNLDITSKYYAQEPSQKFVASSWVKLLQLPNPFSFEEALLLCQVAEDEWLAWIPDHGEAVLHTRQFSY
;
A
#
# COMPACT_ATOMS: atom_id res chain seq x y z
N MET A 1 -10.57 28.25 48.77
CA MET A 1 -10.27 26.84 48.45
C MET A 1 -9.54 26.84 47.11
N LYS A 2 -8.27 26.42 47.11
CA LYS A 2 -7.44 26.27 45.91
C LYS A 2 -7.80 24.93 45.28
N LEU A 3 -8.11 24.93 43.98
CA LEU A 3 -8.28 23.72 43.18
C LEU A 3 -7.11 23.69 42.21
N ASP A 4 -5.98 23.18 42.69
CA ASP A 4 -4.86 22.76 41.85
C ASP A 4 -5.33 21.56 41.04
N SER A 5 -5.54 21.77 39.74
CA SER A 5 -5.91 20.71 38.80
C SER A 5 -4.70 20.40 37.94
N GLU A 6 -3.70 19.75 38.54
CA GLU A 6 -2.66 19.06 37.80
C GLU A 6 -3.30 17.85 37.10
N ARG A 7 -3.73 18.04 35.86
CA ARG A 7 -4.04 16.94 34.94
C ARG A 7 -2.72 16.51 34.30
N PRO A 8 -2.21 15.29 34.54
CA PRO A 8 -1.04 14.83 33.84
C PRO A 8 -1.41 14.54 32.38
N ASP A 9 -0.73 15.24 31.47
CA ASP A 9 -0.82 15.16 30.01
C ASP A 9 -0.23 13.84 29.48
N PHE A 10 -0.72 12.71 30.00
CA PHE A 10 -0.16 11.38 29.71
C PHE A 10 -0.60 10.81 28.36
N ALA A 11 -1.58 11.44 27.70
CA ALA A 11 -2.18 10.89 26.48
C ALA A 11 -1.46 11.27 25.18
N VAL A 12 -0.43 12.14 25.21
CA VAL A 12 0.15 12.69 23.97
C VAL A 12 1.56 12.17 23.65
N GLN A 13 2.24 11.47 24.57
CA GLN A 13 3.69 11.21 24.39
C GLN A 13 4.08 9.77 23.99
N LEU A 14 3.15 8.80 23.89
CA LEU A 14 3.51 7.39 23.63
C LEU A 14 3.41 6.92 22.16
N ARG A 15 3.36 7.83 21.17
CA ARG A 15 3.15 7.43 19.75
C ARG A 15 4.17 7.99 18.75
N ARG A 16 5.33 8.49 19.18
CA ARG A 16 6.35 9.03 18.23
C ARG A 16 7.81 8.62 18.45
N ARG A 17 8.09 7.54 19.19
CA ARG A 17 9.49 7.05 19.33
C ARG A 17 9.73 5.60 18.93
N ASN A 18 8.68 4.82 18.71
CA ASN A 18 8.82 3.38 18.43
C ASN A 18 8.75 3.02 16.93
N LEU A 19 8.57 3.98 16.01
CA LEU A 19 8.46 3.66 14.58
C LEU A 19 9.80 3.73 13.82
N ASP A 20 10.84 4.33 14.42
CA ASP A 20 12.09 4.60 13.70
C ASP A 20 13.12 3.47 13.79
N ILE A 21 13.06 2.60 14.82
CA ILE A 21 14.08 1.57 15.04
C ILE A 21 13.80 0.27 14.29
N THR A 22 12.53 -0.02 14.02
CA THR A 22 12.09 -1.20 13.27
C THR A 22 12.26 -1.02 11.76
N SER A 23 12.25 0.23 11.28
CA SER A 23 12.47 0.60 9.87
C SER A 23 13.85 0.20 9.33
N LYS A 24 14.86 0.09 10.21
CA LYS A 24 16.27 -0.07 9.79
C LYS A 24 16.67 -1.52 9.50
N TYR A 25 15.93 -2.49 10.05
CA TYR A 25 16.28 -3.92 9.96
C TYR A 25 15.52 -4.67 8.84
N TYR A 26 14.45 -4.09 8.27
CA TYR A 26 13.77 -4.65 7.08
C TYR A 26 14.31 -4.07 5.76
N ALA A 27 15.46 -3.40 5.79
CA ALA A 27 16.07 -2.79 4.61
C ALA A 27 16.81 -3.83 3.76
N GLN A 28 16.08 -4.84 3.24
CA GLN A 28 16.54 -5.70 2.15
C GLN A 28 15.45 -6.60 1.55
N GLU A 29 14.20 -6.13 1.46
CA GLU A 29 13.30 -6.68 0.44
C GLU A 29 13.46 -5.85 -0.83
N PRO A 30 13.55 -6.46 -2.03
CA PRO A 30 13.49 -5.73 -3.29
C PRO A 30 12.09 -5.09 -3.38
N SER A 31 11.94 -3.94 -2.74
CA SER A 31 10.72 -3.17 -2.69
C SER A 31 10.47 -2.62 -4.09
N GLN A 32 9.85 -3.43 -4.94
CA GLN A 32 9.33 -2.99 -6.22
C GLN A 32 8.20 -2.01 -5.87
N LYS A 33 8.58 -0.73 -5.76
CA LYS A 33 7.70 0.37 -5.35
C LYS A 33 6.78 0.71 -6.50
N PHE A 34 5.72 -0.07 -6.65
CA PHE A 34 4.62 0.31 -7.51
C PHE A 34 3.94 1.56 -6.95
N VAL A 35 3.45 2.42 -7.85
CA VAL A 35 2.83 3.70 -7.50
C VAL A 35 1.35 3.62 -7.87
N ALA A 36 0.48 4.09 -6.96
CA ALA A 36 -0.93 4.24 -7.28
C ALA A 36 -1.14 5.20 -8.46
N SER A 37 -2.22 5.01 -9.20
CA SER A 37 -2.54 5.73 -10.44
C SER A 37 -1.52 5.54 -11.57
N SER A 38 -0.73 4.46 -11.55
CA SER A 38 0.13 4.08 -12.67
C SER A 38 -0.49 2.95 -13.49
N TRP A 39 -0.40 3.07 -14.82
CA TRP A 39 -0.72 2.00 -15.74
C TRP A 39 0.41 0.97 -15.76
N VAL A 40 0.05 -0.30 -15.65
CA VAL A 40 0.95 -1.46 -15.71
C VAL A 40 0.46 -2.44 -16.75
N LYS A 41 1.39 -3.22 -17.33
CA LYS A 41 1.05 -4.28 -18.27
C LYS A 41 0.85 -5.60 -17.56
N LEU A 42 -0.28 -6.23 -17.79
CA LEU A 42 -0.61 -7.56 -17.32
C LEU A 42 0.20 -8.61 -18.11
N LEU A 43 0.90 -9.48 -17.38
CA LEU A 43 1.60 -10.64 -17.95
C LEU A 43 0.63 -11.75 -18.36
N GLN A 44 -0.54 -11.79 -17.73
CA GLN A 44 -1.61 -12.72 -18.05
C GLN A 44 -2.94 -11.98 -18.10
N LEU A 45 -3.66 -12.16 -19.20
CA LEU A 45 -5.00 -11.61 -19.39
C LEU A 45 -6.03 -12.43 -18.60
N PRO A 46 -6.91 -11.80 -17.83
CA PRO A 46 -8.00 -12.51 -17.15
C PRO A 46 -9.04 -13.07 -18.14
N ASN A 47 -9.18 -12.46 -19.32
CA ASN A 47 -10.08 -12.89 -20.39
C ASN A 47 -9.48 -12.46 -21.75
N PRO A 48 -9.67 -13.23 -22.84
CA PRO A 48 -9.22 -12.87 -24.21
C PRO A 48 -9.69 -11.52 -24.75
N PHE A 49 -10.72 -10.91 -24.15
CA PHE A 49 -11.23 -9.59 -24.57
C PHE A 49 -10.79 -8.45 -23.65
N SER A 50 -10.04 -8.74 -22.59
CA SER A 50 -9.53 -7.72 -21.67
C SER A 50 -8.34 -7.01 -22.28
N PHE A 51 -8.12 -5.76 -21.85
CA PHE A 51 -6.90 -5.05 -22.18
C PHE A 51 -5.71 -5.63 -21.42
N GLU A 52 -4.54 -5.56 -22.05
CA GLU A 52 -3.26 -5.95 -21.45
C GLU A 52 -2.76 -4.92 -20.43
N GLU A 53 -3.47 -3.81 -20.25
CA GLU A 53 -3.07 -2.74 -19.33
C GLU A 53 -4.08 -2.60 -18.18
N ALA A 54 -3.57 -2.35 -16.99
CA ALA A 54 -4.35 -2.14 -15.79
C ALA A 54 -3.87 -0.87 -15.07
N LEU A 55 -4.81 -0.08 -14.54
CA LEU A 55 -4.51 1.07 -13.71
C LEU A 55 -4.42 0.63 -12.25
N LEU A 56 -3.24 0.73 -11.64
CA LEU A 56 -3.09 0.47 -10.20
C LEU A 56 -3.86 1.53 -9.40
N LEU A 57 -4.74 1.11 -8.50
CA LEU A 57 -5.53 2.01 -7.66
C LEU A 57 -4.90 2.15 -6.27
N CYS A 58 -4.71 1.04 -5.57
CA CYS A 58 -4.09 1.03 -4.25
C CYS A 58 -3.47 -0.33 -3.92
N GLN A 59 -2.46 -0.31 -3.04
CA GLN A 59 -1.89 -1.53 -2.48
C GLN A 59 -2.80 -2.07 -1.38
N VAL A 60 -3.21 -3.33 -1.51
CA VAL A 60 -4.07 -4.01 -0.53
C VAL A 60 -3.27 -4.92 0.40
N ALA A 61 -2.16 -5.48 -0.08
CA ALA A 61 -1.18 -6.23 0.71
C ALA A 61 0.25 -6.02 0.16
N GLU A 62 1.27 -6.58 0.82
CA GLU A 62 2.67 -6.45 0.39
C GLU A 62 2.88 -6.81 -1.09
N ASP A 63 2.22 -7.88 -1.53
CA ASP A 63 2.32 -8.42 -2.89
C ASP A 63 1.04 -8.28 -3.71
N GLU A 64 0.03 -7.57 -3.22
CA GLU A 64 -1.28 -7.47 -3.87
C GLU A 64 -1.71 -6.02 -4.07
N TRP A 65 -2.23 -5.75 -5.26
CA TRP A 65 -2.69 -4.45 -5.69
C TRP A 65 -4.11 -4.53 -6.23
N LEU A 66 -4.96 -3.62 -5.79
CA LEU A 66 -6.22 -3.37 -6.45
C LEU A 66 -5.94 -2.56 -7.71
N ALA A 67 -6.43 -3.05 -8.85
CA ALA A 67 -6.26 -2.42 -10.14
C ALA A 67 -7.58 -2.39 -10.92
N TRP A 68 -7.68 -1.46 -11.85
CA TRP A 68 -8.79 -1.37 -12.80
C TRP A 68 -8.32 -1.75 -14.20
N ILE A 69 -8.96 -2.73 -14.80
CA ILE A 69 -8.65 -3.25 -16.13
C ILE A 69 -9.79 -2.80 -17.07
N PRO A 70 -9.50 -2.09 -18.17
CA PRO A 70 -10.52 -1.77 -19.16
C PRO A 70 -11.24 -3.03 -19.66
N ASP A 71 -12.56 -2.94 -19.81
CA ASP A 71 -13.47 -4.03 -20.21
C ASP A 71 -13.58 -5.23 -19.25
N HIS A 72 -12.92 -5.17 -18.09
CA HIS A 72 -13.05 -6.17 -17.02
C HIS A 72 -13.52 -5.57 -15.69
N GLY A 73 -13.11 -4.34 -15.37
CA GLY A 73 -13.43 -3.66 -14.13
C GLY A 73 -12.34 -3.82 -13.08
N GLU A 74 -12.71 -3.81 -11.80
CA GLU A 74 -11.79 -3.92 -10.68
C GLU A 74 -11.32 -5.37 -10.48
N ALA A 75 -10.01 -5.55 -10.30
CA ALA A 75 -9.38 -6.83 -10.04
C ALA A 75 -8.25 -6.69 -9.02
N VAL A 76 -8.05 -7.73 -8.21
CA VAL A 76 -6.88 -7.83 -7.33
C VAL A 76 -5.78 -8.56 -8.10
N LEU A 77 -4.63 -7.91 -8.23
CA LEU A 77 -3.48 -8.40 -8.96
C LEU A 77 -2.31 -8.64 -8.02
N HIS A 78 -1.64 -9.77 -8.18
CA HIS A 78 -0.36 -9.99 -7.53
C HIS A 78 0.74 -9.23 -8.28
N THR A 79 1.74 -8.70 -7.57
CA THR A 79 2.97 -8.07 -8.13
C THR A 79 3.69 -8.89 -9.21
N ARG A 80 3.45 -10.21 -9.28
CA ARG A 80 4.01 -11.12 -10.28
C ARG A 80 3.15 -11.26 -11.54
N GLN A 81 1.97 -10.67 -11.56
CA GLN A 81 1.03 -10.73 -12.68
C GLN A 81 1.13 -9.50 -13.60
N PHE A 82 1.97 -8.52 -13.27
CA PHE A 82 2.12 -7.30 -14.06
C PHE A 82 3.55 -6.75 -14.01
N SER A 83 3.89 -5.91 -14.99
CA SER A 83 5.15 -5.17 -15.07
C SER A 83 4.94 -3.73 -15.52
N TYR A 84 5.99 -2.91 -15.38
CA TYR A 84 6.09 -1.61 -16.07
C TYR A 84 6.36 -1.81 -17.56
#